data_AF-A0A9R1DC24-F1
#
_entry.id   AF-A0A9R1DC24-F1
#
_cell.length_a   1.000
_cell.length_b   1.000
_cell.length_c   1.000
_cell.angle_alpha   90.00
_cell.angle_beta   90.00
_cell.angle_gamma   90.00
#
_symmetry.space_group_name_H-M   'P 1'
#
loop_
_entity.id
_entity.type
_entity.pdbx_description
1 polymer ?
#
loop_
_entity_poly.entity_id
_entity_poly.type
_entity_poly.pdbx_seq_one_letter_code
_entity_poly.pdbx_strand_id
1 'polypeptide(L)'
;MDMYGKCGLVTLSVQLFNEVEHHTDIAWNAVINVFAQHGHGREAIQAFDRMTSSGIRPNHITFVSLLTACSHAGLVDDGLKYFNTMKNAHGIEAKDEHYSCIIDMYGRAGRLAEAEKFIHEMPIKPSVYGWCSLLGACRMRGNKELGEFAAQNIMELEPDNSGVHVSLSGIYASLGQWEDVKAIRKLMRDSRIKKLPGFSWVDANNKTHVFSSEDWSHPQQKKIYQKLEELYERIKEEGYVPDTRSLPSNLEDTAKERILRYHSERIAVAFALISMPATKPIIVKKNLRICVDCHSALKFISKVESRDIIVRDNSRFHHFAEGRCSCEDYWKPKGAQAPNFVFMSGTDNTTF
;
A
#
# COMPACT_ATOMS: atom_id res chain seq x y z
N MET A 1 -11.08 13.50 14.93
CA MET A 1 -10.72 13.27 13.51
C MET A 1 -9.61 12.22 13.38
N ASP A 2 -8.35 12.56 13.71
CA ASP A 2 -7.18 11.67 13.52
C ASP A 2 -7.33 10.26 14.13
N MET A 3 -7.88 10.15 15.35
CA MET A 3 -8.14 8.86 15.99
C MET A 3 -9.05 7.95 15.15
N TYR A 4 -10.16 8.49 14.62
CA TYR A 4 -11.10 7.73 13.78
C TYR A 4 -10.47 7.36 12.44
N GLY A 5 -9.71 8.27 11.82
CA GLY A 5 -8.94 8.00 10.61
C GLY A 5 -7.96 6.83 10.80
N LYS A 6 -7.18 6.83 11.88
CA LYS A 6 -6.25 5.74 12.24
C LYS A 6 -6.94 4.39 12.49
N CYS A 7 -8.26 4.38 12.67
CA CYS A 7 -9.08 3.19 12.81
C CYS A 7 -9.80 2.76 11.52
N GLY A 8 -9.54 3.40 10.37
CA GLY A 8 -10.24 3.09 9.13
C GLY A 8 -11.57 3.82 8.95
N LEU A 9 -12.03 4.59 9.95
CA LEU A 9 -13.38 5.17 10.01
C LEU A 9 -13.42 6.58 9.39
N VAL A 10 -13.24 6.64 8.07
CA VAL A 10 -13.18 7.90 7.30
C VAL A 10 -14.45 8.73 7.49
N THR A 11 -15.62 8.11 7.33
CA THR A 11 -16.93 8.79 7.41
C THR A 11 -17.11 9.49 8.75
N LEU A 12 -16.79 8.82 9.86
CA LEU A 12 -16.88 9.42 11.20
C LEU A 12 -15.87 10.55 11.37
N SER A 13 -14.67 10.41 10.82
CA SER A 13 -13.68 11.50 10.85
C SER A 13 -14.18 12.74 10.10
N VAL A 14 -14.83 12.56 8.94
CA VAL A 14 -15.39 13.66 8.15
C VAL A 14 -16.62 14.27 8.83
N GLN A 15 -17.48 13.45 9.46
CA GLN A 15 -18.62 13.96 10.25
C GLN A 15 -18.14 14.87 11.39
N LEU A 16 -17.16 14.40 12.19
CA LEU A 16 -16.58 15.22 13.25
C LEU A 16 -15.89 16.48 12.72
N PHE A 17 -15.30 16.43 11.53
CA PHE A 17 -14.77 17.63 10.89
C PHE A 17 -15.92 18.62 10.61
N ASN A 18 -17.03 18.16 10.03
CA ASN A 18 -18.17 19.02 9.69
C ASN A 18 -18.91 19.59 10.92
N GLU A 19 -18.82 18.94 12.08
CA GLU A 19 -19.40 19.42 13.35
C GLU A 19 -18.59 20.55 14.00
N VAL A 20 -17.33 20.76 13.58
CA VAL A 20 -16.52 21.88 14.09
C VAL A 20 -16.99 23.18 13.44
N GLU A 21 -17.45 24.12 14.27
CA GLU A 21 -17.98 25.42 13.82
C GLU A 21 -16.88 26.33 13.22
N HIS A 22 -15.66 26.25 13.76
CA HIS A 22 -14.51 27.05 13.31
C HIS A 22 -13.30 26.15 13.06
N HIS A 23 -13.06 25.82 11.78
CA HIS A 23 -11.92 24.98 11.39
C HIS A 23 -10.59 25.74 11.50
N THR A 24 -9.70 25.22 12.32
CA THR A 24 -8.29 25.65 12.36
C THR A 24 -7.50 24.99 11.23
N ASP A 25 -6.28 25.49 10.98
CA ASP A 25 -5.31 24.83 10.09
C ASP A 25 -5.03 23.38 10.53
N ILE A 26 -5.01 23.11 11.84
CA ILE A 26 -4.86 21.75 12.39
C ILE A 26 -6.04 20.85 11.96
N ALA A 27 -7.27 21.35 12.01
CA ALA A 27 -8.45 20.58 11.61
C ALA A 27 -8.44 20.25 10.11
N TRP A 28 -8.10 21.23 9.27
CA TRP A 28 -7.94 21.04 7.82
C TRP A 28 -6.81 20.05 7.50
N ASN A 29 -5.65 20.20 8.14
CA ASN A 29 -4.55 19.27 7.96
C ASN A 29 -4.93 17.85 8.38
N ALA A 30 -5.69 17.70 9.47
CA ALA A 30 -6.19 16.40 9.91
C ALA A 30 -7.10 15.74 8.87
N VAL A 31 -8.09 16.46 8.32
CA VAL A 31 -9.01 15.87 7.33
C VAL A 31 -8.33 15.57 5.99
N ILE A 32 -7.43 16.45 5.51
CA ILE A 32 -6.63 16.22 4.30
C ILE A 32 -5.74 14.99 4.49
N ASN A 33 -5.09 14.85 5.65
CA ASN A 33 -4.26 13.68 5.94
C ASN A 33 -5.08 12.39 6.01
N VAL A 34 -6.29 12.43 6.58
CA VAL A 34 -7.19 11.26 6.58
C VAL A 34 -7.52 10.83 5.16
N PHE A 35 -7.86 11.76 4.26
CA PHE A 35 -8.07 11.40 2.86
C PHE A 35 -6.80 10.85 2.20
N ALA A 36 -5.64 11.45 2.46
CA ALA A 36 -4.35 10.99 1.94
C ALA A 36 -4.00 9.55 2.35
N GLN A 37 -4.21 9.22 3.62
CA GLN A 37 -3.92 7.89 4.15
C GLN A 37 -4.87 6.81 3.63
N HIS A 38 -6.03 7.19 3.07
CA HIS A 38 -7.06 6.24 2.62
C HIS A 38 -7.19 6.15 1.10
N GLY A 39 -6.35 6.88 0.35
CA GLY A 39 -6.34 6.88 -1.11
C GLY A 39 -7.39 7.81 -1.74
N HIS A 40 -8.04 8.66 -0.95
CA HIS A 40 -9.11 9.56 -1.39
C HIS A 40 -8.52 10.89 -1.90
N GLY A 41 -7.71 10.81 -2.96
CA GLY A 41 -6.90 11.95 -3.41
C GLY A 41 -7.71 13.15 -3.90
N ARG A 42 -8.86 12.91 -4.53
CA ARG A 42 -9.73 13.98 -5.05
C ARG A 42 -10.42 14.73 -3.91
N GLU A 43 -10.83 14.02 -2.87
CA GLU A 43 -11.43 14.58 -1.66
C GLU A 43 -10.40 15.38 -0.86
N ALA A 44 -9.14 14.93 -0.81
CA ALA A 44 -8.04 15.69 -0.21
C ALA A 44 -7.82 17.04 -0.93
N ILE A 45 -7.86 17.04 -2.27
CA ILE A 45 -7.79 18.25 -3.10
C ILE A 45 -8.96 19.18 -2.81
N GLN A 46 -10.19 18.66 -2.80
CA GLN A 46 -11.39 19.46 -2.48
C GLN A 46 -11.32 20.08 -1.08
N ALA A 47 -10.81 19.33 -0.10
CA ALA A 47 -10.60 19.85 1.25
C ALA A 47 -9.54 20.97 1.29
N PHE A 48 -8.45 20.85 0.53
CA PHE A 48 -7.46 21.91 0.37
C PHE A 48 -8.03 23.17 -0.29
N ASP A 49 -8.82 23.01 -1.35
CA ASP A 49 -9.46 24.13 -2.04
C ASP A 49 -10.47 24.85 -1.12
N ARG A 50 -11.19 24.10 -0.28
CA ARG A 50 -12.06 24.68 0.75
C ARG A 50 -11.27 25.41 1.83
N MET A 51 -10.17 24.83 2.32
CA MET A 51 -9.28 25.47 3.30
C MET A 51 -8.82 26.86 2.82
N THR A 52 -8.30 26.92 1.59
CA THR A 52 -7.82 28.18 0.98
C THR A 52 -8.96 29.18 0.74
N SER A 53 -10.11 28.72 0.23
CA SER A 53 -11.30 29.57 0.03
C SER A 53 -11.88 30.12 1.34
N SER A 54 -11.64 29.43 2.47
CA SER A 54 -12.05 29.86 3.80
C SER A 54 -11.05 30.85 4.43
N GLY A 55 -10.04 31.30 3.68
CA GLY A 55 -9.00 32.23 4.13
C GLY A 55 -7.95 31.60 5.05
N ILE A 56 -8.00 30.28 5.29
CA ILE A 56 -7.01 29.58 6.09
C ILE A 56 -5.78 29.31 5.22
N ARG A 57 -4.62 29.81 5.66
CA ARG A 57 -3.36 29.66 4.91
C ARG A 57 -2.82 28.24 5.04
N PRO A 58 -2.53 27.54 3.92
CA PRO A 58 -1.78 26.29 3.94
C PRO A 58 -0.41 26.45 4.60
N ASN A 59 0.08 25.38 5.20
CA ASN A 59 1.43 25.30 5.75
C ASN A 59 2.17 24.06 5.20
N HIS A 60 3.40 23.83 5.67
CA HIS A 60 4.20 22.68 5.25
C HIS A 60 3.49 21.34 5.46
N ILE A 61 2.77 21.17 6.58
CA ILE A 61 2.03 19.94 6.87
C ILE A 61 0.89 19.76 5.86
N THR A 62 0.19 20.84 5.50
CA THR A 62 -0.87 20.80 4.49
C THR A 62 -0.36 20.22 3.17
N PHE A 63 0.80 20.70 2.70
CA PHE A 63 1.37 20.24 1.43
C PHE A 63 1.93 18.83 1.51
N VAL A 64 2.55 18.42 2.62
CA VAL A 64 2.95 17.00 2.80
C VAL A 64 1.72 16.09 2.69
N SER A 65 0.61 16.41 3.36
CA SER A 65 -0.62 15.62 3.30
C SER A 65 -1.23 15.62 1.89
N LEU A 66 -1.27 16.77 1.22
CA LEU A 66 -1.82 16.90 -0.14
C LEU A 66 -0.99 16.14 -1.18
N LEU A 67 0.34 16.23 -1.11
CA LEU A 67 1.24 15.50 -2.01
C LEU A 67 1.19 13.99 -1.74
N THR A 68 1.07 13.58 -0.48
CA THR A 68 0.84 12.18 -0.10
C THR A 68 -0.48 11.67 -0.69
N ALA A 69 -1.56 12.45 -0.61
CA ALA A 69 -2.84 12.12 -1.23
C ALA A 69 -2.71 11.91 -2.75
N CYS A 70 -2.01 12.83 -3.42
CA CYS A 70 -1.76 12.72 -4.86
C CYS A 70 -0.93 11.47 -5.20
N SER A 71 0.12 11.19 -4.43
CA SER A 71 0.93 9.97 -4.56
C SER A 71 0.06 8.72 -4.41
N HIS A 72 -0.75 8.69 -3.35
CA HIS A 72 -1.60 7.55 -3.00
C HIS A 72 -2.78 7.31 -3.91
N ALA A 73 -3.18 8.29 -4.73
CA ALA A 73 -4.25 8.21 -5.71
C ALA A 73 -3.76 8.22 -7.17
N GLY A 74 -2.43 8.23 -7.40
CA GLY A 74 -1.85 8.27 -8.75
C GLY A 74 -2.06 9.59 -9.49
N LEU A 75 -2.36 10.68 -8.78
CA LEU A 75 -2.61 12.02 -9.33
C LEU A 75 -1.29 12.78 -9.54
N VAL A 76 -0.42 12.25 -10.40
CA VAL A 76 0.96 12.76 -10.53
C VAL A 76 0.99 14.22 -10.98
N ASP A 77 0.21 14.56 -12.01
CA ASP A 77 0.22 15.91 -12.59
C ASP A 77 -0.35 16.95 -11.63
N ASP A 78 -1.42 16.60 -10.90
CA ASP A 78 -1.97 17.44 -9.82
C ASP A 78 -0.95 17.62 -8.70
N GLY A 79 -0.28 16.54 -8.27
CA GLY A 79 0.76 16.59 -7.25
C GLY A 79 1.91 17.52 -7.61
N LEU A 80 2.41 17.45 -8.85
CA LEU A 80 3.45 18.36 -9.35
C LEU A 80 2.96 19.81 -9.44
N LYS A 81 1.71 20.03 -9.86
CA LYS A 81 1.09 21.36 -9.85
C LYS A 81 1.09 21.93 -8.43
N TYR A 82 0.61 21.18 -7.43
CA TYR A 82 0.57 21.65 -6.05
C TYR A 82 1.96 21.88 -5.47
N PHE A 83 2.93 21.02 -5.77
CA PHE A 83 4.33 21.22 -5.37
C PHE A 83 4.87 22.56 -5.88
N ASN A 84 4.62 22.92 -7.15
CA ASN A 84 5.03 24.21 -7.70
C ASN A 84 4.30 25.40 -7.07
N THR A 85 3.02 25.24 -6.69
CA THR A 85 2.27 26.32 -6.03
C THR A 85 2.78 26.65 -4.62
N MET A 86 3.48 25.73 -3.94
CA MET A 86 4.04 25.96 -2.61
C MET A 86 4.84 27.26 -2.55
N LYS A 87 5.83 27.39 -3.43
CA LYS A 87 6.68 28.59 -3.50
C LYS A 87 5.96 29.74 -4.19
N ASN A 88 5.37 29.48 -5.36
CA ASN A 88 4.88 30.53 -6.26
C ASN A 88 3.61 31.23 -5.76
N ALA A 89 2.74 30.51 -5.04
CA ALA A 89 1.45 31.05 -4.58
C ALA A 89 1.37 31.18 -3.06
N HIS A 90 2.12 30.36 -2.31
CA HIS A 90 2.05 30.35 -0.83
C HIS A 90 3.33 30.78 -0.13
N GLY A 91 4.44 31.02 -0.85
CA GLY A 91 5.72 31.43 -0.25
C GLY A 91 6.34 30.36 0.65
N ILE A 92 5.99 29.09 0.46
CA ILE A 92 6.48 27.95 1.25
C ILE A 92 7.61 27.28 0.48
N GLU A 93 8.80 27.28 1.07
CA GLU A 93 9.95 26.53 0.55
C GLU A 93 9.78 25.02 0.82
N ALA A 94 10.09 24.20 -0.18
CA ALA A 94 10.00 22.76 -0.08
C ALA A 94 11.08 22.20 0.86
N LYS A 95 10.65 21.31 1.77
CA LYS A 95 11.50 20.53 2.68
C LYS A 95 11.65 19.09 2.21
N ASP A 96 12.52 18.32 2.85
CA ASP A 96 12.83 16.93 2.53
C ASP A 96 11.60 16.02 2.45
N GLU A 97 10.58 16.24 3.28
CA GLU A 97 9.35 15.44 3.22
C GLU A 97 8.57 15.68 1.92
N HIS A 98 8.59 16.91 1.39
CA HIS A 98 7.92 17.25 0.13
C HIS A 98 8.62 16.60 -1.07
N TYR A 99 9.95 16.67 -1.13
CA TYR A 99 10.72 15.96 -2.16
C TYR A 99 10.52 14.45 -2.07
N SER A 100 10.48 13.90 -0.85
CA SER A 100 10.21 12.47 -0.63
C SER A 100 8.83 12.07 -1.16
N CYS A 101 7.81 12.92 -0.99
CA CYS A 101 6.47 12.69 -1.56
C CYS A 101 6.49 12.65 -3.10
N ILE A 102 7.27 13.52 -3.75
CA ILE A 102 7.40 13.53 -5.22
C ILE A 102 8.13 12.29 -5.73
N ILE A 103 9.20 11.87 -5.05
CA ILE A 103 9.93 10.63 -5.38
C ILE A 103 9.00 9.41 -5.25
N ASP A 104 8.25 9.31 -4.14
CA ASP A 104 7.26 8.24 -3.92
C ASP A 104 6.17 8.26 -5.01
N MET A 105 5.68 9.44 -5.39
CA MET A 105 4.67 9.63 -6.42
C MET A 105 5.14 9.12 -7.79
N TYR A 106 6.32 9.53 -8.25
CA TYR A 106 6.90 9.01 -9.49
C TYR A 106 7.14 7.49 -9.42
N GLY A 107 7.69 7.02 -8.29
CA GLY A 107 7.96 5.60 -8.06
C GLY A 107 6.71 4.73 -8.16
N ARG A 108 5.62 5.12 -7.50
CA ARG A 108 4.35 4.37 -7.55
C ARG A 108 3.71 4.40 -8.94
N ALA A 109 3.80 5.53 -9.65
CA ALA A 109 3.34 5.66 -11.02
C ALA A 109 4.20 4.85 -12.02
N GLY A 110 5.35 4.32 -11.59
CA GLY A 110 6.30 3.62 -12.46
C GLY A 110 7.12 4.53 -13.36
N ARG A 111 7.11 5.84 -13.09
CA ARG A 111 7.81 6.91 -13.81
C ARG A 111 9.26 7.03 -13.29
N LEU A 112 10.01 5.93 -13.34
CA LEU A 112 11.32 5.82 -12.69
C LEU A 112 12.37 6.76 -13.29
N ALA A 113 12.35 6.98 -14.60
CA ALA A 113 13.26 7.91 -15.26
C ALA A 113 13.00 9.36 -14.80
N GLU A 114 11.74 9.75 -14.64
CA GLU A 114 11.41 11.06 -14.08
C GLU A 114 11.77 11.18 -12.60
N ALA A 115 11.64 10.09 -11.81
CA ALA A 115 12.09 10.06 -10.43
C ALA A 115 13.61 10.31 -10.32
N GLU A 116 14.40 9.62 -11.14
CA GLU A 116 15.86 9.77 -11.19
C GLU A 116 16.26 11.19 -11.62
N LYS A 117 15.65 11.70 -12.69
CA LYS A 117 15.87 13.08 -13.14
C LYS A 117 15.56 14.09 -12.02
N PHE A 118 14.42 13.94 -11.34
CA PHE A 118 14.03 14.82 -10.26
C PHE A 118 15.03 14.81 -9.09
N ILE A 119 15.58 13.63 -8.75
CA ILE A 119 16.61 13.48 -7.71
C ILE A 119 17.90 14.21 -8.07
N HIS A 120 18.26 14.28 -9.36
CA HIS A 120 19.43 15.04 -9.81
C HIS A 120 19.19 16.56 -9.84
N GLU A 121 17.95 17.00 -10.03
CA GLU A 121 17.58 18.42 -10.13
C GLU A 121 17.25 19.07 -8.77
N MET A 122 16.85 18.27 -7.77
CA MET A 122 16.47 18.81 -6.46
C MET A 122 17.65 19.48 -5.72
N PRO A 123 17.42 20.56 -4.97
CA PRO A 123 18.47 21.36 -4.34
C PRO A 123 19.07 20.74 -3.08
N ILE A 124 18.54 19.61 -2.61
CA ILE A 124 18.99 18.89 -1.42
C ILE A 124 19.14 17.41 -1.76
N LYS A 125 19.86 16.63 -0.94
CA LYS A 125 19.90 15.17 -1.11
C LYS A 125 18.60 14.52 -0.61
N PRO A 126 18.11 13.44 -1.24
CA PRO A 126 16.92 12.74 -0.74
C PRO A 126 17.13 12.19 0.66
N SER A 127 16.05 12.19 1.45
CA SER A 127 16.01 11.52 2.75
C SER A 127 16.03 10.00 2.59
N VAL A 128 16.25 9.28 3.69
CA VAL A 128 16.10 7.82 3.73
C VAL A 128 14.72 7.38 3.25
N TYR A 129 13.66 8.13 3.57
CA TYR A 129 12.30 7.84 3.11
C TYR A 129 12.16 7.97 1.58
N GLY A 130 12.76 9.00 0.99
CA GLY A 130 12.80 9.18 -0.46
C GLY A 130 13.50 8.00 -1.15
N TRP A 131 14.68 7.61 -0.65
CA TRP A 131 15.41 6.47 -1.19
C TRP A 131 14.69 5.13 -0.98
N CYS A 132 14.08 4.91 0.19
CA CYS A 132 13.27 3.71 0.46
C CYS A 132 12.10 3.60 -0.51
N SER A 133 11.45 4.73 -0.81
CA SER A 133 10.34 4.79 -1.77
C SER A 133 10.80 4.43 -3.18
N LEU A 134 11.94 4.99 -3.61
CA LEU A 134 12.55 4.68 -4.90
C LEU A 134 12.97 3.22 -5.01
N LEU A 135 13.66 2.67 -3.99
CA LEU A 135 14.09 1.28 -3.96
C LEU A 135 12.90 0.31 -4.02
N GLY A 136 11.82 0.63 -3.28
CA GLY A 136 10.57 -0.13 -3.34
C GLY A 136 9.94 -0.13 -4.74
N ALA A 137 9.96 1.02 -5.43
CA ALA A 137 9.48 1.13 -6.80
C ALA A 137 10.36 0.35 -7.80
N CYS A 138 11.69 0.45 -7.68
CA CYS A 138 12.65 -0.29 -8.48
C CYS A 138 12.45 -1.80 -8.34
N ARG A 139 12.24 -2.28 -7.11
CA ARG A 139 11.88 -3.69 -6.84
C ARG A 139 10.61 -4.13 -7.56
N MET A 140 9.57 -3.32 -7.56
CA MET A 140 8.31 -3.68 -8.23
C MET A 140 8.43 -3.67 -9.76
N ARG A 141 9.35 -2.88 -10.32
CA ARG A 141 9.50 -2.66 -11.76
C ARG A 141 10.71 -3.38 -12.37
N GLY A 142 11.54 -4.03 -11.55
CA GLY A 142 12.74 -4.73 -12.00
C GLY A 142 13.85 -3.80 -12.51
N ASN A 143 13.89 -2.54 -12.11
CA ASN A 143 14.98 -1.63 -12.47
C ASN A 143 16.15 -1.86 -11.52
N LYS A 144 17.18 -2.57 -11.99
CA LYS A 144 18.33 -2.98 -11.17
C LYS A 144 19.21 -1.79 -10.83
N GLU A 145 19.60 -1.05 -11.85
CA GLU A 145 20.62 0.01 -11.77
C GLU A 145 20.17 1.10 -10.79
N LEU A 146 18.94 1.59 -10.94
CA LEU A 146 18.39 2.61 -10.04
C LEU A 146 18.11 2.05 -8.64
N GLY A 147 17.79 0.75 -8.54
CA GLY A 147 17.61 0.06 -7.27
C GLY A 147 18.92 -0.06 -6.47
N GLU A 148 20.02 -0.41 -7.12
CA GLU A 148 21.36 -0.45 -6.52
C GLU A 148 21.80 0.95 -6.07
N PHE A 149 21.58 1.96 -6.92
CA PHE A 149 21.87 3.34 -6.58
C PHE A 149 21.10 3.82 -5.34
N ALA A 150 19.79 3.56 -5.28
CA ALA A 150 18.97 3.91 -4.12
C ALA A 150 19.42 3.15 -2.86
N ALA A 151 19.75 1.86 -3.00
CA ALA A 151 20.21 1.04 -1.89
C ALA A 151 21.55 1.51 -1.31
N GLN A 152 22.51 1.90 -2.16
CA GLN A 152 23.78 2.44 -1.72
C GLN A 152 23.57 3.70 -0.86
N ASN A 153 22.75 4.64 -1.33
CA ASN A 153 22.45 5.86 -0.58
C ASN A 153 21.74 5.57 0.75
N ILE A 154 20.87 4.53 0.84
CA ILE A 154 20.26 4.11 2.11
C ILE A 154 21.33 3.57 3.06
N MET A 155 22.23 2.70 2.58
CA MET A 155 23.29 2.13 3.42
C MET A 155 24.28 3.17 3.95
N GLU A 156 24.53 4.23 3.17
CA GLU A 156 25.37 5.35 3.60
C GLU A 156 24.69 6.20 4.70
N LEU A 157 23.37 6.40 4.61
CA LEU A 157 22.60 7.21 5.58
C LEU A 157 22.20 6.42 6.83
N GLU A 158 21.81 5.15 6.66
CA GLU A 158 21.38 4.24 7.72
C GLU A 158 21.97 2.83 7.49
N PRO A 159 23.22 2.58 7.96
CA PRO A 159 23.90 1.30 7.79
C PRO A 159 23.14 0.10 8.41
N ASP A 160 22.35 0.35 9.44
CA ASP A 160 21.58 -0.69 10.16
C ASP A 160 20.24 -1.04 9.48
N ASN A 161 19.91 -0.42 8.35
CA ASN A 161 18.64 -0.65 7.66
C ASN A 161 18.58 -2.02 6.98
N SER A 162 18.14 -3.03 7.73
CA SER A 162 17.99 -4.42 7.24
C SER A 162 17.06 -4.57 6.02
N GLY A 163 16.14 -3.62 5.80
CA GLY A 163 15.16 -3.66 4.71
C GLY A 163 15.79 -3.48 3.33
N VAL A 164 16.96 -2.84 3.26
CA VAL A 164 17.66 -2.56 2.00
C VAL A 164 18.12 -3.85 1.31
N HIS A 165 18.72 -4.77 2.06
CA HIS A 165 19.23 -6.04 1.54
C HIS A 165 18.09 -6.96 1.07
N VAL A 166 16.98 -6.95 1.79
CA VAL A 166 15.78 -7.71 1.40
C VAL A 166 15.21 -7.19 0.07
N SER A 167 15.24 -5.86 -0.12
CA SER A 167 14.74 -5.24 -1.34
C SER A 167 15.65 -5.51 -2.54
N LEU A 168 16.97 -5.37 -2.38
CA LEU A 168 17.96 -5.75 -3.41
C LEU A 168 17.89 -7.22 -3.78
N SER A 169 17.86 -8.12 -2.79
CA SER A 169 17.67 -9.55 -3.05
C SER A 169 16.39 -9.83 -3.82
N GLY A 170 15.33 -9.05 -3.60
CA GLY A 170 14.09 -9.14 -4.36
C GLY A 170 14.22 -8.70 -5.82
N ILE A 171 15.00 -7.65 -6.10
CA ILE A 171 15.33 -7.18 -7.46
C ILE A 171 16.13 -8.26 -8.20
N TYR A 172 17.20 -8.78 -7.59
CA TYR A 172 18.00 -9.83 -8.23
C TYR A 172 17.19 -11.10 -8.49
N ALA A 173 16.31 -11.48 -7.55
CA ALA A 173 15.44 -12.63 -7.73
C ALA A 173 14.46 -12.45 -8.90
N SER A 174 13.86 -11.26 -9.08
CA SER A 174 12.94 -11.01 -10.20
C SER A 174 13.64 -10.99 -11.56
N LEU A 175 14.95 -10.73 -11.59
CA LEU A 175 15.80 -10.80 -12.78
C LEU A 175 16.48 -12.16 -12.97
N GLY A 176 16.22 -13.15 -12.11
CA GLY A 176 16.82 -14.48 -12.18
C GLY A 176 18.31 -14.53 -11.79
N GLN A 177 18.85 -13.46 -11.19
CA GLN A 177 20.25 -13.35 -10.78
C GLN A 177 20.49 -14.05 -9.42
N TRP A 178 20.48 -15.38 -9.44
CA TRP A 178 20.53 -16.19 -8.22
C TRP A 178 21.88 -16.16 -7.47
N GLU A 179 22.98 -15.89 -8.16
CA GLU A 179 24.29 -15.73 -7.52
C GLU A 179 24.34 -14.45 -6.67
N ASP A 180 23.79 -13.34 -7.17
CA ASP A 180 23.66 -12.09 -6.40
C ASP A 180 22.72 -12.27 -5.19
N VAL A 181 21.62 -13.02 -5.36
CA VAL A 181 20.73 -13.42 -4.24
C VAL A 181 21.50 -14.21 -3.18
N LYS A 182 22.34 -15.18 -3.57
CA LYS A 182 23.16 -15.95 -2.64
C LYS A 182 24.18 -15.06 -1.94
N ALA A 183 24.82 -14.14 -2.66
CA ALA A 183 25.79 -13.19 -2.13
C ALA A 183 25.16 -12.29 -1.06
N ILE A 184 23.99 -11.69 -1.34
CA ILE A 184 23.25 -10.87 -0.36
C ILE A 184 22.85 -11.71 0.86
N ARG A 185 22.34 -12.93 0.67
CA ARG A 185 22.00 -13.82 1.79
C ARG A 185 23.22 -14.18 2.65
N LYS A 186 24.39 -14.36 2.03
CA LYS A 186 25.65 -14.60 2.73
C LYS A 186 26.05 -13.37 3.55
N LEU A 187 26.05 -12.19 2.93
CA LEU A 187 26.30 -10.92 3.62
C LEU A 187 25.39 -10.73 4.84
N MET A 188 24.07 -10.94 4.67
CA MET A 188 23.13 -10.82 5.79
C MET A 188 23.45 -11.79 6.94
N ARG A 189 23.88 -13.02 6.64
CA ARG A 189 24.29 -13.99 7.69
C ARG A 189 25.58 -13.56 8.38
N ASP A 190 26.60 -13.20 7.60
CA ASP A 190 27.93 -12.86 8.11
C ASP A 190 27.88 -11.58 8.97
N SER A 191 27.04 -10.61 8.58
CA SER A 191 26.79 -9.36 9.30
C SER A 191 25.68 -9.47 10.36
N ARG A 192 25.11 -10.66 10.61
CA ARG A 192 24.02 -10.92 11.58
C ARG A 192 22.76 -10.05 11.39
N ILE A 193 22.50 -9.62 10.16
CA ILE A 193 21.34 -8.81 9.80
C ILE A 193 20.10 -9.71 9.75
N LYS A 194 19.14 -9.45 10.63
CA LYS A 194 17.88 -10.18 10.67
C LYS A 194 16.81 -9.49 9.81
N LYS A 195 16.17 -10.26 8.93
CA LYS A 195 14.98 -9.81 8.20
C LYS A 195 13.84 -9.56 9.17
N LEU A 196 13.18 -8.40 9.06
CA LEU A 196 11.95 -8.11 9.81
C LEU A 196 10.82 -9.07 9.38
N PRO A 197 10.27 -9.90 10.28
CA PRO A 197 9.18 -10.80 9.93
C PRO A 197 7.88 -10.03 9.65
N GLY A 198 7.12 -10.50 8.67
CA GLY A 198 5.81 -9.94 8.36
C GLY A 198 4.72 -10.56 9.22
N PHE A 199 3.95 -9.75 9.93
CA PHE A 199 2.79 -10.19 10.69
C PHE A 199 1.60 -9.25 10.48
N SER A 200 0.42 -9.81 10.69
CA SER A 200 -0.85 -9.09 10.57
C SER A 200 -1.66 -9.32 11.85
N TRP A 201 -2.49 -8.36 12.24
CA TRP A 201 -3.28 -8.48 13.44
C TRP A 201 -4.68 -7.88 13.30
N VAL A 202 -5.60 -8.44 14.09
CA VAL A 202 -7.02 -8.06 14.14
C VAL A 202 -7.44 -7.92 15.58
N ASP A 203 -8.24 -6.90 15.86
CA ASP A 203 -8.88 -6.69 17.16
C ASP A 203 -10.28 -7.33 17.12
N ALA A 204 -10.48 -8.42 17.86
CA ALA A 204 -11.74 -9.17 17.93
C ALA A 204 -12.03 -9.58 19.38
N ASN A 205 -13.29 -9.53 19.81
CA ASN A 205 -13.70 -9.91 21.16
C ASN A 205 -12.88 -9.23 22.28
N ASN A 206 -12.59 -7.93 22.11
CA ASN A 206 -11.75 -7.12 23.01
C ASN A 206 -10.32 -7.65 23.21
N LYS A 207 -9.80 -8.44 22.27
CA LYS A 207 -8.43 -8.94 22.27
C LYS A 207 -7.77 -8.70 20.92
N THR A 208 -6.47 -8.39 20.93
CA THR A 208 -5.65 -8.36 19.72
C THR A 208 -5.13 -9.75 19.40
N HIS A 209 -5.38 -10.21 18.18
CA HIS A 209 -4.91 -11.50 17.66
C HIS A 209 -3.86 -11.24 16.58
N VAL A 210 -2.65 -11.77 16.76
CA VAL A 210 -1.50 -11.59 15.86
C VAL A 210 -1.24 -12.88 15.09
N PHE A 211 -0.96 -12.76 13.80
CA PHE A 211 -0.74 -13.87 12.88
C PHE A 211 0.55 -13.66 12.08
N SER A 212 1.32 -14.73 11.90
CA SER A 212 2.45 -14.78 10.96
C SER A 212 2.31 -16.01 10.05
N SER A 213 2.99 -16.02 8.91
CA SER A 213 2.83 -17.06 7.86
C SER A 213 3.28 -18.46 8.27
N GLU A 214 3.89 -18.61 9.44
CA GLU A 214 4.41 -19.88 9.97
C GLU A 214 4.03 -20.08 11.46
N ASP A 215 3.12 -19.26 11.98
CA ASP A 215 2.66 -19.37 13.35
C ASP A 215 1.36 -20.19 13.44
N TRP A 216 1.50 -21.34 14.09
CA TRP A 216 0.50 -22.36 14.27
C TRP A 216 -0.07 -22.37 15.70
N SER A 217 0.29 -21.40 16.53
CA SER A 217 -0.03 -21.39 17.98
C SER A 217 -1.46 -20.97 18.31
N HIS A 218 -2.23 -20.46 17.33
CA HIS A 218 -3.54 -19.89 17.60
C HIS A 218 -4.58 -20.97 18.01
N PRO A 219 -5.35 -20.81 19.11
CA PRO A 219 -6.30 -21.84 19.57
C PRO A 219 -7.37 -22.26 18.56
N GLN A 220 -7.76 -21.34 17.66
CA GLN A 220 -8.75 -21.61 16.60
C GLN A 220 -8.14 -21.99 15.25
N GLN A 221 -6.85 -22.33 15.21
CA GLN A 221 -6.10 -22.65 13.99
C GLN A 221 -6.88 -23.57 13.04
N LYS A 222 -7.38 -24.73 13.50
CA LYS A 222 -8.12 -25.66 12.63
C LYS A 222 -9.28 -24.99 11.87
N LYS A 223 -10.04 -24.13 12.54
CA LYS A 223 -11.18 -23.39 11.94
C LYS A 223 -10.69 -22.31 10.96
N ILE A 224 -9.62 -21.61 11.31
CA ILE A 224 -9.04 -20.56 10.46
C ILE A 224 -8.53 -21.17 9.15
N TYR A 225 -7.78 -22.27 9.22
CA TYR A 225 -7.23 -22.93 8.05
C TYR A 225 -8.32 -23.56 7.18
N GLN A 226 -9.37 -24.13 7.79
CA GLN A 226 -10.54 -24.58 7.03
C GLN A 226 -11.21 -23.42 6.26
N LYS A 227 -11.39 -22.25 6.90
CA LYS A 227 -11.94 -21.07 6.22
C LYS A 227 -11.01 -20.56 5.12
N LEU A 228 -9.69 -20.64 5.28
CA LEU A 228 -8.73 -20.27 4.23
C LEU A 228 -8.84 -21.15 2.99
N GLU A 229 -9.00 -22.45 3.16
CA GLU A 229 -9.20 -23.38 2.04
C GLU A 229 -10.53 -23.08 1.33
N GLU A 230 -11.61 -22.90 2.08
CA GLU A 230 -12.92 -22.51 1.52
C GLU A 230 -12.83 -21.21 0.72
N LEU A 231 -12.22 -20.17 1.30
CA LEU A 231 -12.04 -18.88 0.64
C LEU A 231 -11.21 -19.00 -0.64
N TYR A 232 -10.15 -19.82 -0.60
CA TYR A 232 -9.23 -19.98 -1.72
C TYR A 232 -9.92 -20.58 -2.95
N GLU A 233 -10.74 -21.62 -2.76
CA GLU A 233 -11.52 -22.21 -3.85
C GLU A 233 -12.56 -21.21 -4.39
N ARG A 234 -13.31 -20.56 -3.50
CA ARG A 234 -14.35 -19.60 -3.91
C ARG A 234 -13.80 -18.40 -4.70
N ILE A 235 -12.64 -17.87 -4.31
CA ILE A 235 -12.04 -16.78 -5.09
C ILE A 235 -11.47 -17.29 -6.42
N LYS A 236 -10.95 -18.52 -6.50
CA LYS A 236 -10.48 -19.12 -7.75
C LYS A 236 -11.64 -19.31 -8.73
N GLU A 237 -12.80 -19.78 -8.26
CA GLU A 237 -14.03 -19.88 -9.06
C GLU A 237 -14.47 -18.52 -9.60
N GLU A 238 -14.30 -17.45 -8.83
CA GLU A 238 -14.57 -16.06 -9.23
C GLU A 238 -13.49 -15.48 -10.18
N GLY A 239 -12.42 -16.21 -10.47
CA GLY A 239 -11.37 -15.82 -11.42
C GLY A 239 -10.11 -15.23 -10.78
N TYR A 240 -9.88 -15.41 -9.48
CA TYR A 240 -8.61 -15.06 -8.85
C TYR A 240 -7.48 -15.96 -9.37
N VAL A 241 -6.40 -15.32 -9.83
CA VAL A 241 -5.16 -15.98 -10.24
C VAL A 241 -4.02 -15.59 -9.28
N PRO A 242 -3.33 -16.55 -8.64
CA PRO A 242 -2.19 -16.25 -7.78
C PRO A 242 -1.03 -15.57 -8.50
N ASP A 243 -0.50 -14.49 -7.91
CA ASP A 243 0.68 -13.81 -8.45
C ASP A 243 1.96 -14.38 -7.83
N THR A 244 2.59 -15.29 -8.57
CA THR A 244 3.78 -16.03 -8.13
C THR A 244 5.10 -15.37 -8.52
N ARG A 245 5.08 -14.22 -9.22
CA ARG A 245 6.29 -13.57 -9.79
C ARG A 245 7.33 -13.17 -8.74
N SER A 246 6.90 -12.91 -7.52
CA SER A 246 7.79 -12.55 -6.41
C SER A 246 8.37 -13.75 -5.65
N LEU A 247 8.01 -14.97 -6.04
CA LEU A 247 8.49 -16.21 -5.41
C LEU A 247 9.60 -16.86 -6.24
N PRO A 248 10.49 -17.65 -5.61
CA PRO A 248 11.57 -18.32 -6.34
C PRO A 248 11.08 -19.22 -7.48
N SER A 249 11.67 -19.07 -8.66
CA SER A 249 11.28 -19.81 -9.86
C SER A 249 11.51 -21.32 -9.74
N ASN A 250 12.46 -21.74 -8.90
CA ASN A 250 12.79 -23.14 -8.65
C ASN A 250 11.78 -23.87 -7.74
N LEU A 251 10.79 -23.17 -7.18
CA LEU A 251 9.70 -23.81 -6.45
C LEU A 251 8.66 -24.34 -7.44
N GLU A 252 8.10 -25.51 -7.14
CA GLU A 252 6.91 -26.02 -7.84
C GLU A 252 5.74 -25.04 -7.67
N ASP A 253 4.89 -24.92 -8.69
CA ASP A 253 3.79 -23.96 -8.66
C ASP A 253 2.78 -24.25 -7.55
N THR A 254 2.55 -25.52 -7.23
CA THR A 254 1.75 -25.95 -6.06
C THR A 254 2.34 -25.44 -4.74
N ALA A 255 3.67 -25.48 -4.59
CA ALA A 255 4.35 -24.95 -3.42
C ALA A 255 4.27 -23.41 -3.34
N LYS A 256 4.38 -22.72 -4.49
CA LYS A 256 4.22 -21.26 -4.57
C LYS A 256 2.81 -20.84 -4.16
N GLU A 257 1.78 -21.49 -4.70
CA GLU A 257 0.39 -21.22 -4.34
C GLU A 257 0.13 -21.43 -2.85
N ARG A 258 0.69 -22.50 -2.27
CA ARG A 258 0.58 -22.78 -0.84
C ARG A 258 1.19 -21.68 0.02
N ILE A 259 2.35 -21.14 -0.36
CA ILE A 259 3.00 -20.01 0.36
C ILE A 259 2.09 -18.78 0.35
N LEU A 260 1.57 -18.41 -0.83
CA LEU A 260 0.71 -17.24 -0.98
C LEU A 260 -0.59 -17.36 -0.17
N ARG A 261 -1.16 -18.58 -0.13
CA ARG A 261 -2.41 -18.87 0.60
C ARG A 261 -2.30 -18.59 2.10
N TYR A 262 -1.14 -18.81 2.70
CA TYR A 262 -0.93 -18.68 4.15
C TYR A 262 -0.17 -17.41 4.54
N HIS A 263 -0.21 -16.38 3.70
CA HIS A 263 0.23 -15.05 4.12
C HIS A 263 -0.60 -14.54 5.32
N SER A 264 0.05 -13.80 6.22
CA SER A 264 -0.56 -13.38 7.49
C SER A 264 -1.81 -12.53 7.31
N GLU A 265 -1.91 -11.74 6.24
CA GLU A 265 -3.12 -10.98 5.89
C GLU A 265 -4.33 -11.89 5.68
N ARG A 266 -4.13 -13.00 4.96
CA ARG A 266 -5.22 -13.94 4.66
C ARG A 266 -5.66 -14.66 5.92
N ILE A 267 -4.69 -15.09 6.75
CA ILE A 267 -4.97 -15.73 8.03
C ILE A 267 -5.78 -14.79 8.93
N ALA A 268 -5.36 -13.52 9.02
CA ALA A 268 -6.06 -12.48 9.77
C ALA A 268 -7.50 -12.26 9.28
N VAL A 269 -7.73 -12.16 7.97
CA VAL A 269 -9.08 -12.01 7.40
C VAL A 269 -9.93 -13.26 7.63
N ALA A 270 -9.40 -14.46 7.44
CA ALA A 270 -10.12 -15.70 7.70
C ALA A 270 -10.54 -15.81 9.18
N PHE A 271 -9.64 -15.45 10.11
CA PHE A 271 -9.96 -15.37 11.54
C PHE A 271 -11.07 -14.34 11.83
N ALA A 272 -11.00 -13.16 11.20
CA ALA A 272 -12.01 -12.12 11.38
C ALA A 272 -13.39 -12.58 10.88
N LEU A 273 -13.46 -13.23 9.71
CA LEU A 273 -14.70 -13.75 9.14
C LEU A 273 -15.37 -14.79 10.04
N ILE A 274 -14.61 -15.66 10.71
CA ILE A 274 -15.18 -16.67 11.61
C ILE A 274 -15.53 -16.12 13.00
N SER A 275 -14.95 -15.00 13.42
CA SER A 275 -15.02 -14.51 14.81
C SER A 275 -15.82 -13.23 14.99
N MET A 276 -16.08 -12.48 13.92
CA MET A 276 -16.74 -11.18 13.97
C MET A 276 -18.15 -11.23 13.34
N PRO A 277 -19.13 -10.46 13.86
CA PRO A 277 -20.49 -10.44 13.31
C PRO A 277 -20.50 -9.92 11.88
N ALA A 278 -21.29 -10.54 10.99
CA ALA A 278 -21.43 -10.24 9.56
C ALA A 278 -21.91 -8.81 9.19
N THR A 279 -22.07 -7.91 10.16
CA THR A 279 -22.41 -6.48 9.94
C THR A 279 -21.23 -5.53 10.12
N LYS A 280 -20.14 -5.94 10.79
CA LYS A 280 -18.97 -5.09 11.08
C LYS A 280 -17.81 -5.24 10.08
N PRO A 281 -17.29 -4.17 9.44
CA PRO A 281 -16.14 -4.30 8.55
C PRO A 281 -14.96 -4.98 9.25
N ILE A 282 -14.19 -5.74 8.47
CA ILE A 282 -12.97 -6.39 8.95
C ILE A 282 -11.83 -5.38 8.90
N ILE A 283 -11.09 -5.21 9.99
CA ILE A 283 -9.94 -4.29 10.03
C ILE A 283 -8.69 -5.10 10.36
N VAL A 284 -7.80 -5.23 9.37
CA VAL A 284 -6.50 -5.88 9.51
C VAL A 284 -5.41 -4.81 9.53
N LYS A 285 -4.47 -4.92 10.45
CA LYS A 285 -3.26 -4.10 10.49
C LYS A 285 -2.06 -4.97 10.13
N LYS A 286 -1.10 -4.41 9.39
CA LYS A 286 0.11 -5.11 8.93
C LYS A 286 1.34 -4.23 9.14
N ASN A 287 2.45 -4.84 9.55
CA ASN A 287 3.70 -4.13 9.82
C ASN A 287 4.55 -3.85 8.56
N LEU A 288 4.24 -4.52 7.45
CA LEU A 288 4.88 -4.35 6.14
C LEU A 288 3.82 -3.95 5.11
N ARG A 289 4.26 -3.46 3.95
CA ARG A 289 3.37 -3.22 2.80
C ARG A 289 2.65 -4.51 2.40
N ILE A 290 1.35 -4.44 2.08
CA ILE A 290 0.61 -5.59 1.55
C ILE A 290 1.22 -6.03 0.21
N CYS A 291 1.41 -7.34 0.01
CA CYS A 291 1.93 -7.83 -1.26
C CYS A 291 0.86 -7.78 -2.37
N VAL A 292 1.31 -7.78 -3.63
CA VAL A 292 0.45 -7.67 -4.82
C VAL A 292 -0.60 -8.79 -4.84
N ASP A 293 -0.19 -10.00 -4.49
CA ASP A 293 -1.04 -11.17 -4.45
C ASP A 293 -2.13 -11.08 -3.37
N CYS A 294 -1.76 -10.78 -2.11
CA CYS A 294 -2.73 -10.57 -1.03
C CYS A 294 -3.71 -9.45 -1.37
N HIS A 295 -3.21 -8.34 -1.92
CA HIS A 295 -4.07 -7.25 -2.36
C HIS A 295 -5.09 -7.70 -3.40
N SER A 296 -4.67 -8.51 -4.39
CA SER A 296 -5.59 -9.09 -5.37
C SER A 296 -6.58 -10.04 -4.70
N ALA A 297 -6.13 -10.99 -3.89
CA ALA A 297 -6.98 -11.96 -3.22
C ALA A 297 -8.03 -11.28 -2.32
N LEU A 298 -7.67 -10.25 -1.57
CA LEU A 298 -8.61 -9.54 -0.68
C LEU A 298 -9.72 -8.81 -1.43
N LYS A 299 -9.49 -8.37 -2.68
CA LYS A 299 -10.58 -7.87 -3.54
C LYS A 299 -11.59 -8.98 -3.83
N PHE A 300 -11.12 -10.15 -4.24
CA PHE A 300 -12.02 -11.28 -4.50
C PHE A 300 -12.71 -11.75 -3.23
N ILE A 301 -12.00 -11.81 -2.10
CA ILE A 301 -12.59 -12.16 -0.80
C ILE A 301 -13.69 -11.16 -0.42
N SER A 302 -13.47 -9.85 -0.59
CA SER A 302 -14.50 -8.86 -0.28
C SER A 302 -15.75 -9.01 -1.14
N LYS A 303 -15.59 -9.42 -2.40
CA LYS A 303 -16.70 -9.72 -3.31
C LYS A 303 -17.46 -10.98 -2.89
N VAL A 304 -16.78 -12.12 -2.75
CA VAL A 304 -17.45 -13.41 -2.49
C VAL A 304 -18.07 -13.48 -1.09
N GLU A 305 -17.49 -12.80 -0.10
CA GLU A 305 -18.05 -12.71 1.25
C GLU A 305 -19.06 -11.55 1.40
N SER A 306 -19.25 -10.72 0.37
CA SER A 306 -20.03 -9.47 0.43
C SER A 306 -19.68 -8.65 1.67
N ARG A 307 -18.37 -8.43 1.85
CA ARG A 307 -17.81 -7.95 3.10
C ARG A 307 -16.70 -6.93 2.91
N ASP A 308 -16.90 -5.75 3.48
CA ASP A 308 -15.88 -4.72 3.59
C ASP A 308 -14.68 -5.21 4.42
N ILE A 309 -13.50 -5.13 3.81
CA ILE A 309 -12.22 -5.44 4.43
C ILE A 309 -11.34 -4.21 4.32
N ILE A 310 -10.82 -3.74 5.46
CA ILE A 310 -9.91 -2.62 5.56
C ILE A 310 -8.55 -3.17 5.97
N VAL A 311 -7.53 -2.95 5.14
CA VAL A 311 -6.15 -3.29 5.52
C VAL A 311 -5.34 -2.01 5.69
N ARG A 312 -4.82 -1.80 6.89
CA ARG A 312 -3.79 -0.78 7.16
C ARG A 312 -2.43 -1.44 7.04
N ASP A 313 -1.68 -1.07 6.02
CA ASP A 313 -0.26 -1.42 5.93
C ASP A 313 0.64 -0.30 6.47
N ASN A 314 1.95 -0.43 6.32
CA ASN A 314 2.91 0.57 6.80
C ASN A 314 2.93 1.87 5.97
N SER A 315 2.18 1.93 4.87
CA SER A 315 2.13 3.08 3.97
C SER A 315 0.77 3.77 3.96
N ARG A 316 -0.34 3.02 4.05
CA ARG A 316 -1.71 3.55 3.93
C ARG A 316 -2.79 2.53 4.33
N PHE A 317 -4.04 2.94 4.19
CA PHE A 317 -5.22 2.09 4.22
C PHE A 317 -5.65 1.67 2.82
N HIS A 318 -6.20 0.46 2.74
CA HIS A 318 -6.82 -0.12 1.57
C HIS A 318 -8.21 -0.57 1.96
N HIS A 319 -9.22 -0.04 1.27
CA HIS A 319 -10.61 -0.41 1.50
C HIS A 319 -11.04 -1.33 0.38
N PHE A 320 -11.21 -2.61 0.70
CA PHE A 320 -11.68 -3.63 -0.21
C PHE A 320 -13.18 -3.82 -0.07
N ALA A 321 -13.91 -3.54 -1.13
CA ALA A 321 -15.37 -3.68 -1.19
C ALA A 321 -15.79 -4.06 -2.62
N GLU A 322 -16.68 -5.04 -2.76
CA GLU A 322 -17.25 -5.44 -4.05
C GLU A 322 -16.20 -5.69 -5.15
N GLY A 323 -15.10 -6.41 -4.82
CA GLY A 323 -14.08 -6.72 -5.82
C GLY A 323 -13.11 -5.58 -6.17
N ARG A 324 -13.25 -4.42 -5.52
CA ARG A 324 -12.44 -3.22 -5.77
C ARG A 324 -11.66 -2.83 -4.52
N CYS A 325 -10.60 -2.05 -4.72
CA CYS A 325 -9.84 -1.41 -3.65
C CYS A 325 -9.89 0.11 -3.84
N SER A 326 -9.91 0.89 -2.75
CA SER A 326 -9.85 2.37 -2.77
C SER A 326 -8.64 2.97 -3.50
N CYS A 327 -7.71 2.13 -3.94
CA CYS A 327 -6.55 2.58 -4.69
C CYS A 327 -6.57 2.29 -6.18
N GLU A 328 -7.64 1.69 -6.71
CA GLU A 328 -7.79 1.49 -8.16
C GLU A 328 -6.63 0.73 -8.83
N ASP A 329 -5.88 -0.06 -8.08
CA ASP A 329 -4.70 -0.81 -8.54
C ASP A 329 -3.60 0.02 -9.26
N TYR A 330 -3.58 1.37 -9.20
CA TYR A 330 -2.70 2.21 -10.05
C TYR A 330 -1.20 1.90 -9.88
N TRP A 331 -0.80 1.38 -8.71
CA TRP A 331 0.59 1.04 -8.44
C TRP A 331 1.04 -0.30 -9.03
N LYS A 332 0.12 -1.12 -9.56
CA LYS A 332 0.48 -2.46 -10.04
C LYS A 332 1.29 -2.29 -11.33
N PRO A 333 2.28 -3.17 -11.59
CA PRO A 333 2.97 -3.20 -12.88
C PRO A 333 1.95 -3.32 -14.02
N LYS A 334 1.93 -2.35 -14.95
CA LYS A 334 1.13 -2.44 -16.18
C LYS A 334 1.60 -3.69 -16.94
N GLY A 335 0.68 -4.62 -17.21
CA GLY A 335 0.98 -5.97 -17.71
C GLY A 335 0.44 -7.08 -16.82
N ALA A 336 0.02 -6.78 -15.58
CA ALA A 336 -0.88 -7.63 -14.80
C ALA A 336 -2.34 -7.30 -15.12
N GLN A 337 -2.75 -7.42 -16.39
CA GLN A 337 -4.17 -7.43 -16.71
C GLN A 337 -4.74 -8.76 -16.19
N ALA A 338 -5.58 -8.70 -15.16
CA ALA A 338 -6.64 -9.69 -15.03
C ALA A 338 -7.48 -9.62 -16.32
N PRO A 339 -8.00 -10.73 -16.84
CA PRO A 339 -8.75 -10.74 -18.09
C PRO A 339 -9.82 -9.65 -18.04
N ASN A 340 -9.92 -8.88 -19.12
CA ASN A 340 -10.99 -7.92 -19.33
C ASN A 340 -12.31 -8.61 -18.97
N PHE A 341 -13.03 -8.08 -17.98
CA PHE A 341 -14.44 -8.40 -17.80
C PHE A 341 -15.16 -7.89 -19.05
N VAL A 342 -15.28 -8.76 -20.05
CA VAL A 342 -16.22 -8.56 -21.14
C VAL A 342 -17.59 -8.69 -20.49
N PHE A 343 -18.26 -7.55 -20.34
CA PHE A 343 -19.68 -7.51 -20.00
C PHE A 343 -20.44 -8.21 -21.12
N MET A 344 -20.78 -9.49 -20.94
CA MET A 344 -21.90 -10.10 -21.66
C MET A 344 -23.18 -9.47 -21.10
N SER A 345 -23.60 -8.37 -21.70
CA SER A 345 -24.97 -7.89 -21.57
C SER A 345 -25.85 -8.81 -22.40
N GLY A 346 -26.41 -9.82 -21.75
CA GLY A 346 -27.54 -10.55 -22.27
C GLY A 346 -28.80 -9.70 -22.13
N THR A 347 -29.31 -9.22 -23.26
CA THR A 347 -30.75 -9.03 -23.46
C THR A 347 -31.07 -9.40 -24.90
N ASP A 348 -31.42 -10.66 -25.10
CA ASP A 348 -32.39 -11.04 -26.12
C ASP A 348 -33.71 -10.31 -25.82
N ASN A 349 -34.15 -9.46 -26.74
CA ASN A 349 -35.57 -9.24 -27.03
C ASN A 349 -35.71 -8.28 -28.22
N THR A 350 -36.19 -8.81 -29.35
CA THR A 350 -37.02 -8.16 -30.38
C THR A 350 -37.36 -9.24 -31.42
N THR A 351 -38.49 -9.95 -31.31
CA THR A 351 -39.76 -9.66 -32.01
C THR A 351 -39.59 -8.76 -33.24
N PHE A 352 -39.46 -9.33 -34.44
CA PHE A 352 -40.54 -9.69 -35.37
C PHE A 352 -40.02 -10.62 -36.46
#